data_AF-A0A1G4Z4G2-F1
#
_entry.id   AF-A0A1G4Z4G2-F1
#
_cell.length_a   1.000
_cell.length_b   1.000
_cell.length_c   1.000
_cell.angle_alpha   90.00
_cell.angle_beta   90.00
_cell.angle_gamma   90.00
#
_symmetry.space_group_name_H-M   'P 1'
#
loop_
_entity.id
_entity.type
_entity.pdbx_description
1 polymer ?
#
loop_
_entity_poly.entity_id
_entity_poly.type
_entity_poly.pdbx_seq_one_letter_code
_entity_poly.pdbx_strand_id
1 'polypeptide(L)'
;MEENRMQHQVATPSDDQVSYSETYPRIVSLVTEVGITQGQLGQAVGSSLRTVQNWAGGDTAPNGVKLQRLLDLKFLVEELQTAYTEEGIAIWLNSRNRNLSGQRPIDLLVAGNIDEVLAEAQRVSGAM
;
A
#
# COMPACT_ATOMS: atom_id res chain seq x y z
N MET A 1 2.75 -26.09 56.79
CA MET A 1 3.70 -26.40 55.70
C MET A 1 2.83 -26.73 54.51
N GLU A 2 2.41 -25.69 53.79
CA GLU A 2 1.36 -25.78 52.77
C GLU A 2 1.79 -24.94 51.57
N GLU A 3 1.65 -25.55 50.39
CA GLU A 3 1.49 -24.91 49.08
C GLU A 3 2.70 -24.24 48.41
N ASN A 4 3.51 -25.12 47.82
CA ASN A 4 4.04 -24.95 46.46
C ASN A 4 2.89 -24.66 45.46
N ARG A 5 2.61 -23.39 45.16
CA ARG A 5 1.82 -23.00 43.98
C ARG A 5 2.00 -21.52 43.61
N MET A 6 3.08 -21.16 42.93
CA MET A 6 3.13 -19.93 42.14
C MET A 6 3.66 -20.23 40.73
N GLN A 7 2.71 -20.67 39.91
CA GLN A 7 2.44 -20.18 38.56
C GLN A 7 3.65 -20.08 37.61
N HIS A 8 3.79 -21.11 36.77
CA HIS A 8 4.32 -20.96 35.41
C HIS A 8 3.41 -19.98 34.65
N GLN A 9 3.86 -18.74 34.49
CA GLN A 9 3.36 -17.87 33.44
C GLN A 9 4.06 -18.29 32.14
N VAL A 10 3.38 -19.09 31.33
CA VAL A 10 3.79 -19.34 29.94
C VAL A 10 3.55 -18.03 29.20
N ALA A 11 4.64 -17.35 28.80
CA ALA A 11 4.54 -16.22 27.89
C ALA A 11 4.18 -16.74 26.50
N THR A 12 2.94 -16.51 26.08
CA THR A 12 2.57 -16.56 24.66
C THR A 12 3.37 -15.49 23.91
N PRO A 13 4.10 -15.83 22.84
CA PRO A 13 4.77 -14.82 22.04
C PRO A 13 3.71 -13.93 21.37
N SER A 14 3.80 -12.63 21.59
CA SER A 14 2.94 -11.63 20.96
C SER A 14 3.44 -11.39 19.53
N ASP A 15 2.59 -11.63 18.54
CA ASP A 15 2.81 -11.43 17.09
C ASP A 15 3.15 -9.98 16.67
N ASP A 16 3.32 -9.06 17.63
CA ASP A 16 3.30 -7.60 17.44
C ASP A 16 4.68 -6.93 17.35
N GLN A 17 5.76 -7.68 17.09
CA GLN A 17 7.14 -7.15 17.06
C GLN A 17 7.81 -7.23 15.68
N VAL A 18 7.04 -7.39 14.59
CA VAL A 18 7.56 -6.96 13.28
C VAL A 18 7.78 -5.45 13.39
N SER A 19 9.00 -4.96 13.15
CA SER A 19 9.37 -3.55 13.25
C SER A 19 8.54 -2.70 12.26
N TYR A 20 7.34 -2.30 12.68
CA TYR A 20 6.40 -1.50 11.88
C TYR A 20 6.98 -0.12 11.56
N SER A 21 7.95 0.38 12.35
CA SER A 21 8.59 1.67 12.12
C SER A 21 9.35 1.75 10.80
N GLU A 22 9.87 0.63 10.28
CA GLU A 22 10.59 0.59 9.00
C GLU A 22 9.74 0.07 7.83
N THR A 23 8.60 -0.57 8.14
CA THR A 23 7.77 -1.25 7.14
C THR A 23 6.95 -0.26 6.32
N TYR A 24 6.25 0.68 6.97
CA TYR A 24 5.41 1.65 6.26
C TYR A 24 6.19 2.68 5.43
N PRO A 25 7.33 3.23 5.89
CA PRO A 25 8.20 4.03 5.04
C PRO A 25 8.58 3.31 3.75
N ARG A 26 8.94 2.03 3.82
CA ARG A 26 9.29 1.21 2.65
C ARG A 26 8.12 1.05 1.69
N ILE A 27 6.91 0.83 2.21
CA ILE A 27 5.71 0.73 1.36
C ILE A 27 5.43 2.06 0.67
N VAL A 28 5.55 3.19 1.38
CA VAL A 28 5.41 4.52 0.77
C VAL A 28 6.46 4.71 -0.33
N SER A 29 7.73 4.38 -0.08
CA SER A 29 8.78 4.47 -1.10
C SER A 29 8.46 3.64 -2.34
N LEU A 30 8.15 2.35 -2.16
CA LEU A 30 7.80 1.42 -3.25
C LEU A 30 6.68 1.99 -4.14
N VAL A 31 5.60 2.49 -3.53
CA VAL A 31 4.48 3.06 -4.28
C VAL A 31 4.88 4.33 -5.02
N THR A 32 5.76 5.14 -4.42
CA THR A 32 6.18 6.42 -5.02
C THR A 32 7.26 6.30 -6.09
N GLU A 33 8.05 5.23 -6.09
CA GLU A 33 9.10 4.97 -7.07
C GLU A 33 8.53 4.73 -8.48
N VAL A 34 7.33 4.17 -8.58
CA VAL A 34 6.69 3.83 -9.87
C VAL A 34 5.86 4.97 -10.49
N GLY A 35 6.08 6.20 -10.04
CA GLY A 35 5.47 7.40 -10.64
C GLY A 35 4.19 7.91 -9.96
N ILE A 36 3.81 7.36 -8.79
CA ILE A 36 2.75 7.93 -7.95
C ILE A 36 3.39 8.96 -7.00
N THR A 37 3.02 10.23 -7.08
CA THR A 37 3.53 11.23 -6.14
C THR A 37 2.95 11.02 -4.74
N GLN A 38 3.63 11.48 -3.69
CA GLN A 38 3.09 11.43 -2.32
C GLN A 38 1.74 12.18 -2.18
N GLY A 39 1.51 13.22 -2.99
CA GLY A 39 0.24 13.93 -3.02
C GLY A 39 -0.89 13.08 -3.60
N GLN A 40 -0.63 12.39 -4.71
CA GLN A 40 -1.58 11.44 -5.30
C GLN A 40 -1.83 10.24 -4.38
N LEU A 41 -0.78 9.71 -3.75
CA LEU A 41 -0.91 8.68 -2.71
C LEU A 41 -1.83 9.13 -1.58
N GLY A 42 -1.64 10.36 -1.09
CA GLY A 42 -2.51 10.96 -0.08
C GLY A 42 -3.98 10.98 -0.51
N GLN A 43 -4.25 11.47 -1.72
CA GLN A 43 -5.60 11.50 -2.26
C GLN A 43 -6.22 10.10 -2.37
N ALA A 44 -5.47 9.13 -2.92
CA ALA A 44 -5.94 7.76 -3.09
C ALA A 44 -6.32 7.07 -1.77
N VAL A 45 -5.49 7.24 -0.74
CA VAL A 45 -5.72 6.60 0.58
C VAL A 45 -6.61 7.42 1.52
N GLY A 46 -7.04 8.63 1.13
CA GLY A 46 -7.87 9.50 1.97
C GLY A 46 -7.08 10.19 3.09
N SER A 47 -5.84 10.60 2.81
CA SER A 47 -4.93 11.31 3.71
C SER A 47 -4.42 12.62 3.13
N SER A 48 -3.95 13.51 3.99
CA SER A 48 -3.22 14.71 3.54
C SER A 48 -1.80 14.37 3.09
N LEU A 49 -1.20 15.19 2.23
CA LEU A 49 0.22 15.09 1.87
C LEU A 49 1.13 15.09 3.10
N ARG A 50 0.85 15.95 4.09
CA ARG A 50 1.61 16.00 5.35
C ARG A 50 1.55 14.68 6.11
N THR A 51 0.38 14.05 6.14
CA THR A 51 0.22 12.73 6.78
C THR A 51 1.05 11.66 6.07
N VAL A 52 1.07 11.66 4.73
CA VAL A 52 1.90 10.72 3.95
C VAL A 52 3.39 11.00 4.16
N GLN A 53 3.82 12.26 4.25
CA GLN A 53 5.19 12.63 4.57
C GLN A 53 5.62 12.12 5.95
N ASN A 54 4.75 12.24 6.96
CA ASN A 54 5.00 11.67 8.29
C ASN A 54 5.09 10.14 8.26
N TRP A 55 4.34 9.46 7.38
CA TRP A 55 4.48 8.02 7.19
C TRP A 55 5.80 7.65 6.50
N ALA A 56 6.20 8.42 5.49
CA ALA A 56 7.48 8.24 4.80
C ALA A 56 8.68 8.47 5.74
N GLY A 57 8.56 9.39 6.69
CA GLY A 57 9.57 9.65 7.71
C GLY A 57 9.56 8.66 8.89
N GLY A 58 8.53 7.81 9.00
CA GLY A 58 8.35 6.90 10.14
C GLY A 58 7.83 7.57 11.42
N ASP A 59 7.43 8.85 11.36
CA ASP A 59 6.90 9.62 12.51
C ASP A 59 5.53 9.10 12.96
N THR A 60 4.74 8.60 12.01
CA THR A 60 3.41 8.02 12.27
C THR A 60 3.18 6.82 11.37
N ALA A 61 2.21 5.97 11.71
CA ALA A 61 1.78 4.85 10.88
C ALA A 61 0.33 5.04 10.39
N PRO A 62 0.00 4.56 9.17
CA PRO A 62 -1.39 4.46 8.72
C PRO A 62 -2.17 3.46 9.58
N ASN A 63 -3.48 3.64 9.68
CA ASN A 63 -4.36 2.73 10.41
C ASN A 63 -5.74 2.63 9.74
N GLY A 64 -6.52 1.62 10.12
CA GLY A 64 -7.86 1.37 9.59
C GLY A 64 -7.92 1.36 8.07
N VAL A 65 -8.88 2.09 7.50
CA VAL A 65 -9.09 2.17 6.04
C VAL A 65 -7.87 2.70 5.29
N LYS A 66 -7.08 3.60 5.90
CA LYS A 66 -5.87 4.16 5.26
C LYS A 66 -4.78 3.11 5.10
N LEU A 67 -4.63 2.26 6.11
CA LEU A 67 -3.70 1.14 6.06
C LEU A 67 -4.12 0.14 4.98
N GLN A 68 -5.41 -0.22 4.96
CA GLN A 68 -5.95 -1.11 3.93
C GLN A 68 -5.65 -0.58 2.52
N ARG A 69 -6.01 0.68 2.24
CA ARG A 69 -5.76 1.29 0.92
C ARG A 69 -4.28 1.40 0.57
N LEU A 70 -3.40 1.65 1.55
CA LEU A 70 -1.96 1.66 1.30
C LEU A 70 -1.45 0.27 0.91
N LEU A 71 -1.96 -0.79 1.56
CA LEU A 71 -1.64 -2.18 1.22
C LEU A 71 -2.21 -2.58 -0.14
N ASP A 72 -3.40 -2.10 -0.50
CA ASP A 72 -3.98 -2.33 -1.83
C ASP A 72 -3.12 -1.67 -2.93
N LEU A 73 -2.60 -0.46 -2.69
CA LEU A 73 -1.67 0.21 -3.61
C LEU A 73 -0.32 -0.51 -3.69
N LYS A 74 0.21 -1.01 -2.56
CA LYS A 74 1.40 -1.87 -2.56
C LYS A 74 1.19 -3.08 -3.47
N PHE A 75 0.09 -3.78 -3.27
CA PHE A 75 -0.25 -4.98 -4.02
C PHE A 75 -0.44 -4.67 -5.52
N LEU A 76 -1.11 -3.58 -5.85
CA LEU A 76 -1.22 -3.08 -7.23
C LEU A 76 0.15 -2.88 -7.89
N VAL A 77 1.10 -2.27 -7.18
CA VAL A 77 2.44 -2.04 -7.71
C VAL A 77 3.20 -3.35 -7.90
N GLU A 78 3.12 -4.26 -6.94
CA GLU A 78 3.74 -5.59 -7.04
C GLU A 78 3.19 -6.39 -8.22
N GLU A 79 1.87 -6.35 -8.44
CA GLU A 79 1.23 -6.98 -9.59
C GLU A 79 1.75 -6.40 -10.91
N LEU A 80 1.81 -5.07 -11.03
CA LEU A 80 2.30 -4.43 -12.25
C LEU A 80 3.80 -4.70 -12.50
N GLN A 81 4.61 -4.83 -11.45
CA GLN A 81 6.04 -5.14 -11.54
C GLN A 81 6.30 -6.54 -12.14
N THR A 82 5.31 -7.44 -12.13
CA THR A 82 5.46 -8.74 -12.80
C THR A 82 5.46 -8.64 -14.33
N ALA A 83 4.89 -7.56 -14.90
CA ALA A 83 4.72 -7.38 -16.34
C ALA A 83 5.43 -6.13 -16.90
N TYR A 84 5.72 -5.12 -16.06
CA TYR A 84 6.27 -3.85 -16.48
C TYR A 84 7.51 -3.45 -15.66
N THR A 85 8.40 -2.69 -16.30
CA THR A 85 9.45 -1.93 -15.60
C THR A 85 8.83 -0.76 -14.85
N GLU A 86 9.56 -0.13 -13.92
CA GLU A 86 9.09 1.08 -13.20
C GLU A 86 8.65 2.19 -14.16
N GLU A 87 9.42 2.45 -15.23
CA GLU A 87 9.05 3.39 -16.28
C GLU A 87 7.77 2.95 -17.02
N GLY A 88 7.65 1.66 -17.32
CA GLY A 88 6.44 1.08 -17.92
C GLY A 88 5.19 1.26 -17.05
N ILE A 89 5.34 1.09 -15.72
CA ILE A 89 4.26 1.35 -14.76
C ILE A 89 3.87 2.82 -14.77
N ALA A 90 4.85 3.74 -14.74
CA ALA A 90 4.60 5.17 -14.79
C ALA A 90 3.86 5.57 -16.08
N ILE A 91 4.26 5.02 -17.24
CA ILE A 91 3.57 5.22 -18.52
C ILE A 91 2.15 4.67 -18.46
N TRP A 92 1.97 3.44 -17.96
CA TRP A 92 0.66 2.80 -17.86
C TRP A 92 -0.30 3.59 -16.96
N LEU A 93 0.17 4.04 -15.79
CA LEU A 93 -0.60 4.83 -14.84
C LEU A 93 -1.11 6.15 -15.43
N ASN A 94 -0.33 6.76 -16.32
CA ASN A 94 -0.62 8.06 -16.94
C ASN A 94 -1.28 7.95 -18.33
N SER A 95 -1.38 6.73 -18.88
CA SER A 95 -1.98 6.47 -20.19
C SER A 95 -3.49 6.28 -20.09
N ARG A 96 -4.21 6.61 -21.16
CA ARG A 96 -5.63 6.24 -21.26
C ARG A 96 -5.74 4.73 -21.36
N ASN A 97 -6.54 4.12 -20.48
CA ASN A 97 -6.75 2.68 -20.50
C ASN A 97 -8.14 2.36 -21.08
N ARG A 98 -8.19 1.57 -22.15
CA ARG A 98 -9.43 1.20 -22.85
C ARG A 98 -10.38 0.36 -21.99
N ASN A 99 -9.85 -0.46 -21.09
CA ASN A 99 -10.63 -1.31 -20.18
C ASN A 99 -11.14 -0.51 -18.96
N LEU A 100 -10.61 0.70 -18.75
CA LEU A 100 -11.07 1.68 -17.76
C LEU A 100 -11.83 2.83 -18.43
N SER A 101 -12.63 2.52 -19.46
CA SER A 101 -13.46 3.50 -20.20
C SER A 101 -12.68 4.71 -20.75
N GLY A 102 -11.38 4.53 -21.05
CA GLY A 102 -10.50 5.59 -21.53
C GLY A 102 -10.00 6.56 -20.46
N GLN A 103 -10.28 6.31 -19.17
CA GLN A 103 -9.71 7.04 -18.05
C GLN A 103 -8.26 6.60 -17.82
N ARG A 104 -7.48 7.48 -17.18
CA ARG A 104 -6.12 7.12 -16.74
C ARG A 104 -6.22 6.41 -15.39
N PRO A 105 -5.47 5.32 -15.18
CA PRO A 105 -5.41 4.66 -13.87
C PRO A 105 -5.12 5.64 -12.72
N ILE A 106 -4.19 6.59 -12.90
CA ILE A 106 -3.83 7.54 -11.84
C ILE A 106 -5.00 8.45 -11.44
N ASP A 107 -5.87 8.83 -12.38
CA ASP A 107 -7.04 9.66 -12.10
C ASP A 107 -8.06 8.87 -11.26
N LEU A 108 -8.21 7.58 -11.54
CA LEU A 108 -9.08 6.66 -10.78
C LEU A 108 -8.53 6.41 -9.37
N LEU A 109 -7.21 6.21 -9.23
CA LEU A 109 -6.57 6.07 -7.92
C LEU A 109 -6.79 7.32 -7.07
N VAL A 110 -6.56 8.51 -7.62
CA VAL A 110 -6.79 9.79 -6.94
C VAL A 110 -8.26 10.00 -6.55
N ALA A 111 -9.20 9.51 -7.36
CA ALA A 111 -10.62 9.51 -7.04
C ALA A 111 -11.02 8.48 -5.95
N GLY A 112 -10.11 7.61 -5.54
CA GLY A 112 -10.34 6.55 -4.56
C GLY A 112 -10.86 5.23 -5.14
N ASN A 113 -10.92 5.11 -6.47
CA ASN A 113 -11.41 3.92 -7.18
C ASN A 113 -10.28 2.88 -7.34
N ILE A 114 -9.66 2.47 -6.23
CA ILE A 114 -8.49 1.59 -6.23
C ILE A 114 -8.83 0.20 -6.79
N ASP A 115 -9.99 -0.35 -6.41
CA ASP A 115 -10.41 -1.70 -6.81
C ASP A 115 -10.53 -1.86 -8.34
N GLU A 116 -11.01 -0.83 -9.04
CA GLU A 116 -11.12 -0.84 -10.51
C GLU A 116 -9.75 -0.93 -11.18
N VAL A 117 -8.78 -0.18 -10.65
CA VAL A 117 -7.42 -0.16 -11.17
C VAL A 117 -6.68 -1.45 -10.84
N LEU A 118 -6.89 -1.98 -9.63
CA LEU A 118 -6.30 -3.25 -9.22
C LEU A 118 -6.80 -4.41 -10.08
N ALA A 119 -8.11 -4.47 -10.35
CA ALA A 119 -8.68 -5.48 -11.23
C ALA A 119 -8.10 -5.39 -12.64
N GLU A 120 -7.79 -4.19 -13.13
CA GLU A 120 -7.11 -4.05 -14.43
C GLU A 120 -5.63 -4.43 -14.35
N ALA A 121 -4.92 -4.07 -13.28
CA ALA A 121 -3.52 -4.44 -13.06
C ALA A 121 -3.33 -5.96 -13.12
N GLN A 122 -4.22 -6.72 -12.46
CA GLN A 122 -4.23 -8.17 -12.49
C GLN A 122 -4.50 -8.76 -13.89
N ARG A 123 -5.33 -8.10 -14.71
CA ARG A 123 -5.56 -8.54 -16.09
C ARG A 123 -4.32 -8.38 -16.96
N VAL A 124 -3.59 -7.27 -16.79
CA VAL A 124 -2.38 -7.00 -17.60
C VAL A 124 -1.15 -7.73 -17.08
N SER A 125 -1.09 -8.08 -15.78
CA SER A 125 -0.05 -8.94 -15.22
C SER A 125 -0.20 -10.42 -15.61
N GLY A 126 -1.37 -10.82 -16.12
CA GLY A 126 -1.68 -12.21 -16.42
C GLY A 126 -2.03 -13.04 -15.18
N ALA A 127 -2.42 -12.40 -14.08
CA ALA A 127 -2.87 -13.05 -12.85
C ALA A 127 -4.33 -13.53 -12.90
N MET A 128 -4.99 -13.51 -14.07
CA MET A 128 -6.37 -13.96 -14.30
C MET A 128 -6.47 -15.08 -15.34
#